data_AF-A0A7S1Z379-F1
#
_entry.id   AF-A0A7S1Z379-F1
#
_cell.length_a   1.000
_cell.length_b   1.000
_cell.length_c   1.000
_cell.angle_alpha   90.00
_cell.angle_beta   90.00
_cell.angle_gamma   90.00
#
_symmetry.space_group_name_H-M   'P 1'
#
loop_
_entity.id
_entity.type
_entity.pdbx_description
1 polymer ?
#
loop_
_entity_poly.entity_id
_entity_poly.type
_entity_poly.pdbx_seq_one_letter_code
_entity_poly.pdbx_strand_id
1 'polypeptide(L)'
;DTLEICDEIRARGCTSLAAALWPYYKEKKFMDMFVLVTDEEENTRKGGFFFAELLAKYKAEVNDGVTLVIVCVGRGDSRFRSSLKLNHINYRVVHIDGSRPDLGKFGAVLGQLAMISSRFKISSGKKN
;
A
#
# COMPACT_ATOMS: atom_id res chain seq x y z
N ASP A 1 0.75 -11.34 19.64
CA ASP A 1 0.23 -10.41 18.62
C ASP A 1 -0.59 -11.15 17.60
N THR A 2 -1.89 -10.87 17.56
CA THR A 2 -2.86 -11.47 16.64
C THR A 2 -3.08 -10.54 15.46
N LEU A 3 -2.77 -11.03 14.25
CA LEU A 3 -3.23 -10.43 13.00
C LEU A 3 -4.73 -10.73 12.89
N GLU A 4 -5.56 -9.70 12.95
CA GLU A 4 -6.99 -9.82 12.72
C GLU A 4 -7.26 -9.53 11.23
N ILE A 5 -7.87 -10.49 10.54
CA ILE A 5 -8.28 -10.32 9.15
C ILE A 5 -9.61 -9.55 9.18
N CYS A 6 -9.56 -8.26 8.84
CA CYS A 6 -10.76 -7.42 8.90
C CYS A 6 -11.76 -7.71 7.78
N ASP A 7 -11.30 -8.19 6.62
CA ASP A 7 -12.17 -8.49 5.47
C ASP A 7 -11.44 -9.39 4.46
N GLU A 8 -12.17 -10.29 3.80
CA GLU A 8 -11.65 -11.14 2.72
C GLU A 8 -12.59 -11.08 1.51
N ILE A 9 -12.08 -10.58 0.39
CA ILE A 9 -12.84 -10.50 -0.87
C ILE A 9 -12.08 -11.24 -1.95
N ARG A 10 -12.65 -12.35 -2.43
CA ARG A 10 -12.06 -13.18 -3.50
C ARG A 10 -12.30 -12.56 -4.88
N ALA A 11 -11.22 -12.22 -5.58
CA ALA A 11 -11.29 -11.68 -6.95
C ALA A 11 -11.71 -12.74 -7.98
N ARG A 12 -12.50 -12.34 -9.00
CA ARG A 12 -12.82 -13.14 -10.19
C ARG A 12 -12.45 -12.34 -11.45
N GLY A 13 -11.44 -12.80 -12.20
CA GLY A 13 -11.15 -12.37 -13.58
C GLY A 13 -10.57 -10.96 -13.79
N CYS A 14 -10.62 -10.09 -12.79
CA CYS A 14 -10.11 -8.71 -12.84
C CYS A 14 -9.39 -8.34 -11.55
N THR A 15 -8.40 -7.44 -11.64
CA THR A 15 -7.64 -6.94 -10.49
C THR A 15 -7.78 -5.41 -10.40
N SER A 16 -8.34 -4.94 -9.29
CA SER A 16 -8.47 -3.52 -8.97
C SER A 16 -7.82 -3.24 -7.62
N LEU A 17 -6.62 -2.66 -7.64
CA LEU A 17 -5.93 -2.27 -6.41
C LEU A 17 -6.65 -1.08 -5.76
N ALA A 18 -7.22 -0.18 -6.58
CA ALA A 18 -8.07 0.91 -6.13
C ALA A 18 -9.25 0.46 -5.26
N ALA A 19 -9.76 -0.77 -5.45
CA ALA A 19 -10.84 -1.32 -4.63
C ALA A 19 -10.47 -1.43 -3.14
N ALA A 20 -9.20 -1.73 -2.82
CA ALA A 20 -8.73 -1.82 -1.44
C ALA A 20 -8.66 -0.45 -0.75
N LEU A 21 -8.36 0.61 -1.51
CA LEU A 21 -8.26 1.98 -0.98
C LEU A 21 -9.62 2.70 -0.92
N TRP A 22 -10.56 2.31 -1.77
CA TRP A 22 -11.84 3.01 -1.95
C TRP A 22 -12.66 3.23 -0.67
N PRO A 23 -12.83 2.24 0.23
CA PRO A 23 -13.60 2.47 1.47
C PRO A 23 -12.97 3.58 2.33
N TYR A 24 -11.65 3.56 2.49
CA TYR A 24 -10.90 4.55 3.26
C TYR A 24 -10.99 5.95 2.67
N TYR A 25 -10.94 6.06 1.34
CA TYR A 25 -11.13 7.35 0.68
C TYR A 25 -12.56 7.85 0.77
N LYS A 26 -13.56 6.99 0.53
CA LYS A 26 -14.98 7.34 0.54
C LYS A 26 -15.43 7.81 1.93
N GLU A 27 -14.97 7.13 2.97
CA GLU A 27 -15.28 7.45 4.37
C GLU A 27 -14.32 8.50 4.96
N LYS A 28 -13.33 8.97 4.19
CA LYS A 28 -12.27 9.88 4.64
C LYS A 28 -11.57 9.38 5.90
N LYS A 29 -11.43 8.06 6.02
CA LYS A 29 -10.85 7.39 7.18
C LYS A 29 -9.34 7.62 7.17
N PHE A 30 -8.84 8.36 8.15
CA PHE A 30 -7.43 8.71 8.26
C PHE A 30 -6.55 7.47 8.51
N MET A 31 -5.48 7.34 7.73
CA MET A 31 -4.52 6.23 7.77
C MET A 31 -3.12 6.79 7.58
N ASP A 32 -2.17 6.38 8.42
CA ASP A 32 -0.76 6.78 8.31
C ASP A 32 -0.01 5.97 7.26
N MET A 33 -0.43 4.71 7.05
CA MET A 33 0.28 3.78 6.19
C MET A 33 -0.68 2.80 5.52
N PHE A 34 -0.45 2.56 4.24
CA PHE A 34 -1.00 1.43 3.52
C PHE A 34 0.12 0.44 3.19
N VAL A 35 -0.09 -0.83 3.51
CA VAL A 35 0.75 -1.94 3.09
C VAL A 35 0.00 -2.73 2.03
N LEU A 36 0.42 -2.61 0.77
CA LEU A 36 -0.22 -3.23 -0.39
C LEU A 36 0.57 -4.47 -0.81
N VAL A 37 -0.01 -5.65 -0.59
CA VAL A 37 0.57 -6.93 -1.03
C VAL A 37 0.00 -7.26 -2.41
N THR A 38 0.84 -7.31 -3.44
CA THR A 38 0.37 -7.46 -4.83
C THR A 38 1.50 -7.93 -5.77
N ASP A 39 1.15 -8.53 -6.89
CA ASP A 39 2.03 -8.70 -8.06
C ASP A 39 2.07 -7.45 -8.96
N GLU A 40 1.36 -6.39 -8.56
CA GLU A 40 1.25 -5.06 -9.16
C GLU A 40 0.40 -4.97 -10.43
N GLU A 41 -0.29 -6.05 -10.83
CA GLU A 41 -1.20 -6.00 -11.97
C GLU A 41 -2.50 -5.25 -11.60
N GLU A 42 -2.83 -4.19 -12.34
CA GLU A 42 -4.08 -3.45 -12.20
C GLU A 42 -4.70 -3.21 -13.58
N ASN A 43 -5.91 -3.73 -13.79
CA ASN A 43 -6.61 -3.61 -15.08
C ASN A 43 -8.03 -3.03 -14.94
N THR A 44 -8.51 -2.84 -13.71
CA THR A 44 -9.88 -2.40 -13.44
C THR A 44 -9.89 -1.22 -12.47
N ARG A 45 -10.67 -0.20 -12.81
CA ARG A 45 -10.84 1.02 -12.00
C ARG A 45 -11.89 0.82 -10.91
N LYS A 46 -11.73 1.50 -9.78
CA LYS A 46 -12.77 1.64 -8.75
C LYS A 46 -13.17 3.11 -8.61
N GLY A 47 -14.46 3.39 -8.70
CA GLY A 47 -14.96 4.77 -8.61
C GLY A 47 -14.40 5.71 -9.67
N GLY A 48 -14.01 5.17 -10.83
CA GLY A 48 -13.41 5.93 -11.95
C GLY A 48 -11.88 6.03 -11.91
N PHE A 49 -11.23 5.56 -10.85
CA PHE A 49 -9.80 5.74 -10.63
C PHE A 49 -9.03 4.41 -10.62
N PHE A 50 -7.79 4.46 -11.11
CA PHE A 50 -6.76 3.47 -10.76
C PHE A 50 -6.14 3.81 -9.40
N PHE A 51 -5.39 2.89 -8.80
CA PHE A 51 -4.91 3.04 -7.43
C PHE A 51 -4.03 4.27 -7.23
N ALA A 52 -3.09 4.53 -8.16
CA ALA A 52 -2.19 5.67 -8.05
C ALA A 52 -2.94 7.02 -8.05
N GLU A 53 -3.96 7.15 -8.92
CA GLU A 53 -4.81 8.33 -9.00
C GLU A 53 -5.64 8.51 -7.72
N LEU A 54 -6.22 7.41 -7.23
CA LEU A 54 -7.02 7.43 -6.00
C LEU A 54 -6.16 7.76 -4.78
N LEU A 55 -4.93 7.26 -4.71
CA LEU A 55 -4.00 7.57 -3.63
C LEU A 55 -3.53 9.03 -3.68
N ALA A 56 -3.32 9.60 -4.86
CA ALA A 56 -3.04 11.03 -5.00
C ALA A 56 -4.21 11.89 -4.48
N LYS A 57 -5.46 11.54 -4.82
CA LYS A 57 -6.64 12.20 -4.25
C LYS A 57 -6.75 12.01 -2.75
N TYR A 58 -6.46 10.81 -2.25
CA TYR A 58 -6.45 10.53 -0.81
C TYR A 58 -5.40 11.37 -0.08
N LYS A 59 -4.19 11.53 -0.64
CA LYS A 59 -3.15 12.42 -0.09
C LYS A 59 -3.63 13.86 0.00
N ALA A 60 -4.20 14.39 -1.09
CA ALA A 60 -4.65 15.77 -1.13
C ALA A 60 -5.83 16.06 -0.20
N GLU A 61 -6.74 15.10 -0.03
CA GLU A 61 -8.03 15.33 0.64
C GLU A 61 -8.14 14.73 2.04
N VAL A 62 -7.26 13.80 2.43
CA VAL A 62 -7.37 13.04 3.69
C VAL A 62 -6.08 13.10 4.49
N ASN A 63 -4.96 12.66 3.90
CA ASN A 63 -3.67 12.64 4.60
C ASN A 63 -2.49 12.73 3.64
N ASP A 64 -1.90 13.92 3.51
CA ASP A 64 -0.71 14.14 2.67
C ASP A 64 0.52 13.35 3.17
N GLY A 65 0.57 13.07 4.47
CA GLY A 65 1.64 12.29 5.11
C GLY A 65 1.54 10.78 4.94
N VAL A 66 0.50 10.25 4.28
CA VAL A 66 0.31 8.80 4.16
C VAL A 66 1.46 8.15 3.40
N THR A 67 1.91 7.00 3.93
CA THR A 67 2.99 6.20 3.36
C THR A 67 2.45 4.97 2.65
N LEU A 68 2.97 4.69 1.46
CA LEU A 68 2.71 3.44 0.74
C LEU A 68 3.91 2.50 0.87
N VAL A 69 3.66 1.28 1.31
CA VAL A 69 4.61 0.16 1.22
C VAL A 69 4.01 -0.92 0.35
N ILE A 70 4.72 -1.33 -0.69
CA ILE A 70 4.33 -2.41 -1.59
C ILE A 70 5.11 -3.65 -1.19
N VAL A 71 4.40 -4.75 -0.98
CA VAL A 71 4.99 -6.07 -0.83
C VAL A 71 4.75 -6.82 -2.14
N CYS A 72 5.79 -6.87 -2.97
CA CYS A 72 5.73 -7.46 -4.30
C CYS A 72 5.83 -8.99 -4.22
N VAL A 73 4.73 -9.68 -4.50
CA VAL A 73 4.64 -11.15 -4.54
C VAL A 73 4.67 -11.64 -5.98
N GLY A 74 5.78 -11.41 -6.68
CA GLY A 74 5.91 -11.70 -8.10
C GLY A 74 7.01 -10.89 -8.78
N ARG A 75 6.94 -10.79 -10.11
CA ARG A 75 7.90 -10.01 -10.93
C ARG A 75 7.66 -8.49 -10.86
N GLY A 76 6.45 -8.07 -10.45
CA GLY A 76 6.02 -6.67 -10.46
C GLY A 76 5.57 -6.20 -11.85
N ASP A 77 4.88 -5.06 -11.92
CA ASP A 77 4.38 -4.45 -13.15
C ASP A 77 4.95 -3.03 -13.28
N SER A 78 5.74 -2.81 -14.33
CA SER A 78 6.36 -1.52 -14.60
C SER A 78 5.33 -0.41 -14.84
N ARG A 79 4.13 -0.73 -15.35
CA ARG A 79 3.05 0.23 -15.59
C ARG A 79 2.50 0.78 -14.28
N PHE A 80 2.28 -0.08 -13.30
CA PHE A 80 1.82 0.33 -11.98
C PHE A 80 2.83 1.28 -11.31
N ARG A 81 4.10 0.90 -11.30
CA ARG A 81 5.18 1.74 -10.77
C ARG A 81 5.32 3.06 -11.50
N SER A 82 5.16 3.05 -12.82
CA SER A 82 5.19 4.28 -13.64
C SER A 82 4.01 5.19 -13.32
N SER A 83 2.82 4.62 -13.11
CA SER A 83 1.63 5.37 -12.69
C SER A 83 1.81 6.01 -11.31
N LEU A 84 2.43 5.32 -10.35
CA LEU A 84 2.77 5.89 -9.05
C LEU A 84 3.72 7.09 -9.18
N LYS A 85 4.75 6.98 -10.04
CA LYS A 85 5.70 8.09 -10.29
C LYS A 85 5.04 9.29 -10.96
N LEU A 86 4.19 9.06 -11.96
CA LEU A 86 3.43 10.11 -12.65
C LEU A 86 2.50 10.87 -11.70
N ASN A 87 1.97 10.19 -10.68
CA ASN A 87 1.13 10.78 -9.65
C ASN A 87 1.93 11.29 -8.44
N HIS A 88 3.26 11.40 -8.54
CA HIS A 88 4.16 11.87 -7.47
C HIS A 88 4.00 11.10 -6.15
N ILE A 89 3.67 9.81 -6.21
CA ILE A 89 3.53 8.96 -5.05
C ILE A 89 4.88 8.38 -4.66
N ASN A 90 5.34 8.73 -3.45
CA ASN A 90 6.48 8.07 -2.82
C ASN A 90 6.04 6.73 -2.24
N TYR A 91 6.78 5.67 -2.56
CA TYR A 91 6.50 4.32 -2.07
C TYR A 91 7.79 3.57 -1.73
N ARG A 92 7.69 2.56 -0.87
CA ARG A 92 8.76 1.60 -0.61
C ARG A 92 8.34 0.24 -1.14
N VAL A 93 9.28 -0.55 -1.64
CA VAL A 93 8.99 -1.90 -2.12
C VAL A 93 9.78 -2.91 -1.31
N VAL A 94 9.10 -3.96 -0.89
CA VAL A 94 9.68 -5.17 -0.31
C VAL A 94 9.35 -6.32 -1.25
N HIS A 95 10.37 -7.01 -1.76
CA HIS A 95 10.16 -8.15 -2.65
C HIS A 95 10.09 -9.46 -1.85
N ILE A 96 9.08 -10.27 -2.12
CA ILE A 96 8.97 -11.64 -1.60
C ILE A 96 9.17 -12.61 -2.77
N ASP A 97 10.22 -13.42 -2.66
CA ASP A 97 10.44 -14.53 -3.58
C ASP A 97 9.40 -15.63 -3.35
N GLY A 98 8.52 -15.80 -4.33
CA GLY A 98 7.39 -16.74 -4.33
C GLY A 98 7.79 -18.22 -4.51
N SER A 99 9.05 -18.52 -4.83
CA SER A 99 9.54 -19.91 -4.91
C SER A 99 9.79 -20.56 -3.53
N ARG A 100 9.79 -19.75 -2.47
CA ARG A 100 9.94 -20.20 -1.07
C ARG A 100 9.02 -19.38 -0.16
N PRO A 101 7.76 -19.80 0.03
CA PRO A 101 6.86 -19.20 1.01
C PRO A 101 7.28 -19.62 2.42
N ASP A 102 8.29 -18.94 2.97
CA ASP A 102 8.79 -19.20 4.32
C ASP A 102 8.34 -18.07 5.26
N LEU A 103 7.72 -18.44 6.38
CA LEU A 103 7.25 -17.53 7.43
C LEU A 103 8.38 -16.65 8.00
N GLY A 104 9.65 -17.07 7.87
CA GLY A 104 10.82 -16.24 8.23
C GLY A 104 10.92 -14.92 7.44
N LYS A 105 10.41 -14.88 6.20
CA LYS A 105 10.39 -13.65 5.37
C LYS A 105 9.36 -12.64 5.85
N PHE A 106 8.27 -13.10 6.49
CA PHE A 106 7.29 -12.20 7.10
C PHE A 106 7.91 -11.40 8.24
N GLY A 107 8.75 -12.04 9.06
CA GLY A 107 9.56 -11.35 10.08
C GLY A 107 10.49 -10.28 9.48
N ALA A 108 11.11 -10.56 8.33
CA ALA A 108 11.94 -9.58 7.63
C ALA A 108 11.11 -8.41 7.05
N VAL A 109 9.93 -8.67 6.49
CA VAL A 109 8.99 -7.63 6.01
C VAL A 109 8.53 -6.77 7.19
N LEU A 110 8.12 -7.39 8.31
CA LEU A 110 7.73 -6.68 9.52
C LEU A 110 8.89 -5.88 10.11
N GLY A 111 10.12 -6.41 10.10
CA GLY A 111 11.32 -5.68 10.52
C GLY A 111 11.58 -4.45 9.65
N GLN A 112 11.44 -4.58 8.32
CA GLN A 112 11.54 -3.45 7.40
C GLN A 112 10.42 -2.44 7.63
N LEU A 113 9.17 -2.88 7.80
CA LEU A 113 8.03 -2.02 8.14
C LEU A 113 8.23 -1.31 9.48
N ALA A 114 8.77 -1.99 10.49
CA ALA A 114 9.09 -1.41 11.80
C ALA A 114 10.19 -0.35 11.68
N MET A 115 11.23 -0.59 10.87
CA MET A 115 12.27 0.39 10.55
C MET A 115 11.73 1.59 9.76
N ILE A 116 10.77 1.36 8.87
CA ILE A 116 10.06 2.41 8.13
C ILE A 116 9.26 3.24 9.13
N SER A 117 8.44 2.58 9.97
CA SER A 117 7.53 3.16 10.96
C SER A 117 8.25 3.91 12.10
N SER A 118 9.38 3.40 12.60
CA SER A 118 10.12 4.01 13.72
C SER A 118 10.70 5.38 13.37
N ARG A 119 11.02 5.64 12.10
CA ARG A 119 11.41 6.98 11.63
C ARG A 119 10.29 8.02 11.74
N PHE A 120 9.03 7.63 11.86
CA PHE A 120 7.90 8.55 11.98
C PHE A 120 7.70 9.06 13.42
N LYS A 121 8.07 8.28 14.44
CA LYS A 121 7.91 8.72 15.85
C LYS A 121 8.86 9.85 16.26
N ILE A 122 9.96 10.07 15.55
CA ILE A 122 10.96 11.10 15.91
C ILE A 122 10.54 12.50 15.42
N SER A 123 9.65 12.61 14.43
CA SER A 123 9.23 13.91 13.86
C SER A 123 8.05 14.58 14.58
N SER A 124 7.43 13.93 15.57
CA SER A 124 6.31 14.51 16.33
C SER A 124 6.73 15.18 17.65
N GLY A 125 8.03 15.26 17.91
CA GLY A 125 8.61 15.88 19.12
C GLY A 125 9.12 17.30 18.88
N LYS A 126 8.25 18.23 18.47
CA LYS A 126 8.51 19.67 18.67
C LYS A 126 7.19 20.42 18.81
N LYS A 127 6.75 20.56 20.05
CA LYS A 127 5.88 21.67 20.45
C LYS A 127 6.64 22.47 21.50
N ASN A 128 6.68 23.79 21.25
CA ASN A 128 7.13 24.83 22.18
C ASN A 128 6.41 24.73 23.52
#